data_AF-A0A7W1D0V6-F1
#
_entry.id   AF-A0A7W1D0V6-F1
#
_cell.length_a   1.000
_cell.length_b   1.000
_cell.length_c   1.000
_cell.angle_alpha   90.00
_cell.angle_beta   90.00
_cell.angle_gamma   90.00
#
_symmetry.space_group_name_H-M   'P 1'
#
loop_
_entity.id
_entity.type
_entity.pdbx_description
1 polymer ?
#
loop_
_entity_poly.entity_id
_entity_poly.type
_entity_poly.pdbx_seq_one_letter_code
_entity_poly.pdbx_strand_id
1 'polypeptide(L)' 'MIRVSMEVREGAALSRTAVQAESIREAVSITRRRYPGRDVRVKFPIDPEDFFIEGPVEENGWARPPVARSSIG' A
#
# COMPACT_ATOMS: atom_id res chain seq x y z
N MET A 1 7.51 1.62 -2.49
CA MET A 1 6.07 1.77 -2.78
C MET A 1 5.22 0.80 -1.98
N ILE A 2 4.07 1.26 -1.49
CA ILE A 2 3.08 0.47 -0.74
C ILE A 2 1.72 0.51 -1.44
N ARG A 3 0.87 -0.49 -1.21
CA ARG A 3 -0.54 -0.49 -1.59
C ARG A 3 -1.41 -0.50 -0.34
N VAL A 4 -2.36 0.41 -0.25
CA VAL A 4 -3.23 0.54 0.93
C VAL A 4 -4.68 0.56 0.50
N SER A 5 -5.49 -0.27 1.15
CA SER A 5 -6.95 -0.19 1.03
C SER A 5 -7.49 1.00 1.83
N MET A 6 -8.19 1.88 1.14
CA MET A 6 -8.84 3.07 1.67
C MET A 6 -10.36 2.88 1.70
N GLU A 7 -10.99 3.44 2.73
CA GLU A 7 -12.43 3.57 2.86
C GLU A 7 -12.83 5.03 2.61
N VAL A 8 -13.82 5.22 1.75
CA VAL A 8 -14.41 6.52 1.42
C VAL A 8 -15.89 6.47 1.78
N ARG A 9 -16.32 7.33 2.70
CA ARG A 9 -17.70 7.41 3.16
C ARG A 9 -18.39 8.64 2.60
N GLU A 10 -19.61 8.45 2.13
CA GLU A 10 -20.51 9.48 1.62
C GLU A 10 -21.92 9.22 2.18
N GLY A 11 -22.24 9.87 3.30
CA GLY A 11 -23.46 9.55 4.05
C GLY A 11 -23.47 8.09 4.51
N ALA A 12 -24.49 7.33 4.09
CA ALA A 12 -24.61 5.90 4.37
C ALA A 12 -23.80 5.00 3.41
N ALA A 13 -23.29 5.54 2.31
CA ALA A 13 -22.51 4.78 1.33
C ALA A 13 -21.05 4.64 1.78
N LEU A 14 -20.51 3.43 1.69
CA LEU A 14 -19.11 3.10 1.96
C LEU A 14 -18.50 2.44 0.72
N SER A 15 -17.47 3.08 0.17
CA SER A 15 -16.70 2.58 -0.96
C SER A 15 -15.28 2.23 -0.51
N ARG A 16 -14.70 1.20 -1.13
CA ARG A 16 -13.31 0.79 -0.90
C ARG A 16 -12.50 1.01 -2.17
N THR A 17 -11.30 1.57 -2.03
CA THR A 17 -10.37 1.78 -3.14
C THR A 17 -8.95 1.45 -2.71
N ALA A 18 -8.18 0.81 -3.56
CA ALA A 18 -6.77 0.54 -3.30
C ALA A 18 -5.91 1.65 -3.91
N VAL A 19 -4.99 2.20 -3.13
CA VAL A 19 -4.11 3.30 -3.55
C VAL A 19 -2.66 2.88 -3.38
N GLN A 20 -1.87 3.08 -4.43
CA GLN A 20 -0.41 2.95 -4.36
C GLN A 20 0.21 4.31 -4.00
N ALA A 21 1.16 4.32 -3.08
CA ALA A 21 1.86 5.52 -2.63
C ALA A 21 3.20 5.15 -1.97
N GLU A 22 4.06 6.12 -1.65
CA GLU A 22 5.28 5.87 -0.89
C GLU A 22 5.01 5.73 0.62
N SER A 23 3.89 6.25 1.10
CA SER A 23 3.51 6.11 2.51
C SER A 23 2.00 6.14 2.72
N ILE A 24 1.55 5.67 3.89
CA ILE A 24 0.14 5.75 4.28
C ILE A 24 -0.34 7.21 4.29
N ARG A 25 0.49 8.15 4.77
CA ARG A 25 0.14 9.58 4.80
C ARG A 25 -0.09 10.11 3.38
N GLU A 26 0.75 9.70 2.45
CA GLU A 26 0.61 10.07 1.04
C GLU A 26 -0.64 9.44 0.41
N ALA A 27 -0.91 8.15 0.65
CA ALA A 27 -2.13 7.49 0.18
C ALA A 27 -3.40 8.21 0.66
N VAL A 28 -3.43 8.63 1.93
CA VAL A 28 -4.52 9.45 2.49
C VAL A 28 -4.62 10.80 1.77
N SER A 29 -3.49 11.48 1.55
CA SER A 29 -3.45 12.77 0.84
C SER A 29 -3.98 12.67 -0.60
N ILE A 30 -3.54 11.65 -1.35
CA ILE A 30 -4.04 11.34 -2.70
C ILE A 30 -5.55 11.11 -2.68
N THR A 31 -6.03 10.28 -1.76
CA THR A 31 -7.45 9.91 -1.68
C THR A 31 -8.32 11.12 -1.31
N ARG A 32 -7.89 11.95 -0.36
CA ARG A 32 -8.61 13.19 0.01
C ARG A 32 -8.68 14.19 -1.13
N ARG A 33 -7.60 14.33 -1.92
CA ARG A 33 -7.62 15.18 -3.13
C ARG A 33 -8.59 14.64 -4.18
N ARG A 34 -8.73 13.32 -4.30
CA ARG A 34 -9.67 12.68 -5.22
C ARG A 34 -11.13 12.78 -4.76
N TYR A 35 -11.37 12.79 -3.45
CA TYR A 35 -12.68 12.77 -2.83
C TYR A 35 -12.86 13.95 -1.85
N PRO A 36 -12.92 15.19 -2.35
CA PRO A 36 -13.06 16.36 -1.50
C PRO A 36 -14.35 16.32 -0.68
N GLY A 37 -14.28 16.69 0.59
CA GLY A 37 -15.43 16.73 1.50
C GLY A 37 -15.93 15.37 1.99
N ARG A 38 -15.34 14.25 1.56
CA ARG A 38 -15.69 12.89 2.01
C ARG A 38 -14.83 12.47 3.20
N ASP A 39 -15.39 11.61 4.06
CA ASP A 39 -14.60 10.96 5.12
C ASP A 39 -13.75 9.85 4.50
N VAL A 40 -12.44 9.98 4.69
CA VAL A 40 -11.41 9.14 4.06
C VAL A 40 -10.54 8.54 5.16
N ARG A 41 -10.51 7.21 5.24
CA ARG A 41 -9.78 6.46 6.28
C ARG A 41 -9.07 5.26 5.67
N VAL A 42 -8.01 4.82 6.34
CA VAL A 42 -7.34 3.56 5.98
C VAL A 42 -8.20 2.40 6.49
N LYS A 43 -8.41 1.38 5.66
CA LYS A 43 -9.06 0.14 6.08
C LYS A 43 -8.08 -0.65 6.95
N PHE A 44 -8.52 -1.04 8.13
CA PHE A 44 -7.80 -1.95 9.00
C PHE A 44 -8.53 -3.30 9.12
N PRO A 45 -7.82 -4.41 9.40
CA PRO A 45 -6.35 -4.53 9.41
C PRO A 45 -5.74 -4.36 8.01
N ILE A 46 -4.46 -3.97 7.97
CA ILE A 46 -3.69 -3.90 6.73
C ILE A 46 -3.18 -5.30 6.43
N ASP A 47 -3.43 -5.79 5.22
CA ASP A 47 -2.89 -7.06 4.75
C ASP A 47 -1.40 -6.87 4.39
N PRO A 48 -0.46 -7.53 5.10
CA PRO A 48 0.97 -7.36 4.86
C PRO A 48 1.42 -7.92 3.50
N GLU A 49 0.71 -8.91 2.93
CA GLU A 49 1.07 -9.52 1.64
C GLU A 49 0.81 -8.54 0.48
N ASP A 50 -0.26 -7.74 0.60
CA ASP A 50 -0.62 -6.71 -0.37
C ASP A 50 0.03 -5.35 -0.07
N PHE A 51 0.51 -5.11 1.16
CA PHE A 51 0.94 -3.78 1.59
C PHE A 51 2.24 -3.33 0.95
N PHE A 52 3.26 -4.20 0.86
CA PHE A 52 4.52 -3.86 0.22
C PHE A 52 4.46 -4.27 -1.24
N ILE A 53 4.61 -3.29 -2.13
CA ILE A 53 4.77 -3.59 -3.55
C ILE A 53 6.27 -3.69 -3.79
N GLU A 54 6.71 -4.79 -4.40
CA GLU A 54 8.04 -4.81 -5.00
C GLU A 54 8.09 -3.67 -6.01
N GLY A 55 8.88 -2.64 -5.68
CA GLY A 55 9.08 -1.52 -6.59
C GLY A 55 9.67 -2.02 -7.91
N PRO A 56 9.66 -1.21 -8.98
CA PRO A 56 10.57 -1.48 -10.07
C PRO A 56 11.96 -1.65 -9.46
N VAL A 57 12.61 -2.77 -9.80
CA VAL A 57 14.01 -2.97 -9.44
C VAL A 57 14.73 -1.79 -10.08
N GLU A 58 15.04 -0.76 -9.30
CA GLU A 58 16.09 0.15 -9.72
C GLU A 58 17.32 -0.75 -9.78
N GLU A 59 17.75 -1.03 -11.01
CA GLU A 59 18.96 -1.80 -11.35
C GLU A 59 20.19 -0.99 -10.89
N ASN A 60 20.25 -0.69 -9.61
CA ASN A 60 21.38 -0.07 -8.97
C ASN A 60 22.14 -1.20 -8.29
N GLY A 61 22.73 -2.07 -9.11
CA GLY A 61 23.97 -2.81 -8.86
C GLY A 61 24.15 -3.64 -7.59
N TRP A 62 23.14 -3.82 -6.74
CA TRP A 62 23.25 -4.65 -5.53
C TRP A 62 22.11 -5.67 -5.48
N ALA A 63 22.25 -6.71 -6.29
CA ALA A 63 21.41 -7.89 -6.20
C ALA A 63 21.45 -8.42 -4.75
N ARG A 64 20.27 -8.53 -4.12
CA ARG A 64 20.13 -9.35 -2.92
C ARG A 64 20.45 -10.79 -3.33
N PRO A 65 21.46 -11.46 -2.76
CA PRO A 65 21.69 -12.85 -3.10
C PRO A 65 20.47 -13.67 -2.64
N PRO A 66 20.04 -14.66 -3.44
CA PRO A 66 18.99 -15.57 -3.00
C PRO A 66 19.48 -16.27 -1.75
N VAL A 67 18.70 -16.18 -0.67
CA VAL A 67 18.97 -16.93 0.56
C VAL A 67 18.84 -18.40 0.22
N ALA A 68 19.97 -19.06 -0.07
CA ALA A 68 20.02 -20.50 -0.15
C ALA A 68 19.73 -21.03 1.25
N ARG A 69 18.60 -21.74 1.40
CA ARG A 69 18.33 -22.52 2.61
C ARG A 69 19.41 -23.60 2.70
N SER A 70 20.42 -23.36 3.53
CA SER A 70 21.33 -24.42 3.94
C SER A 70 20.56 -25.43 4.78
N SER A 71 20.17 -26.53 4.15
CA SER A 71 19.91 -27.78 4.86
C SER A 71 21.27 -28.29 5.36
N ILE A 72 21.57 -28.06 6.63
CA ILE A 72 22.63 -28.77 7.33
C ILE A 72 21.99 -30.09 7.79
N GLY A 73 22.47 -31.19 7.20
CA GLY A 73 22.16 -32.55 7.64
C GLY A 73 22.96 -32.98 8.86
#